data_AF-A0A7X1BJP1-F1
#
_entry.id   AF-A0A7X1BJP1-F1
#
_cell.length_a   1.000
_cell.length_b   1.000
_cell.length_c   1.000
_cell.angle_alpha   90.00
_cell.angle_beta   90.00
_cell.angle_gamma   90.00
#
_symmetry.space_group_name_H-M   'P 1'
#
loop_
_entity.id
_entity.type
_entity.pdbx_description
1 polymer ?
#
loop_
_entity_poly.entity_id
_entity_poly.type
_entity_poly.pdbx_seq_one_letter_code
_entity_poly.pdbx_strand_id
1 'polypeptide(L)'
;MSQNNPLSAILDKQDFLLLDGAMATELEARGCDLADSLWSAKVLVENPQLIREVHLDYFRAGAQCAITASYQATPAGFAARGLNEAQSKALIGKSVELARKAREAWLAENPQAGTLLVAGSVGPYGAYLADGSEYRGDYQRSAEEFQAFHRPRVEALLDAGADLLACETLPNFTEIGALAELLTAYPRARAWFSFTLRDSEHLSDGTPLRDVVSLLAGYPQVVALGINCIALEKTTAALQHLHGLTALPLVVYPNSGEHYDAASKTWHHHSEHCAQLADYLPQWQAAGARLIGGCCRTTPKDIAALKA
;
A
#
# COMPACT_ATOMS: atom_id res chain seq x y z
N MET A 1 -21.67 10.66 -0.74
CA MET A 1 -20.23 10.48 -0.43
C MET A 1 -19.83 11.48 0.63
N SER A 2 -19.04 11.09 1.64
CA SER A 2 -18.54 12.01 2.69
C SER A 2 -17.84 13.20 2.03
N GLN A 3 -18.12 14.44 2.47
CA GLN A 3 -17.53 15.68 1.92
C GLN A 3 -15.99 15.72 1.96
N ASN A 4 -15.33 14.74 2.61
CA ASN A 4 -13.87 14.66 2.78
C ASN A 4 -13.26 13.38 2.19
N ASN A 5 -13.85 12.73 1.18
CA ASN A 5 -13.21 11.59 0.51
C ASN A 5 -12.24 12.06 -0.60
N PRO A 6 -10.91 11.91 -0.44
CA PRO A 6 -9.94 12.35 -1.44
C PRO A 6 -10.07 11.60 -2.77
N LEU A 7 -10.64 10.39 -2.77
CA LEU A 7 -10.80 9.59 -3.98
C LEU A 7 -11.87 10.16 -4.94
N SER A 8 -12.90 10.83 -4.41
CA SER A 8 -14.02 11.35 -5.21
C SER A 8 -13.57 12.38 -6.25
N ALA A 9 -12.52 13.16 -5.97
CA ALA A 9 -11.97 14.13 -6.91
C ALA A 9 -11.51 13.51 -8.25
N ILE A 10 -11.15 12.22 -8.21
CA ILE A 10 -10.70 11.43 -9.36
C ILE A 10 -11.82 10.48 -9.81
N LEU A 11 -12.37 9.67 -8.89
CA LEU A 11 -13.35 8.63 -9.21
C LEU A 11 -14.72 9.14 -9.67
N ASP A 12 -15.05 10.42 -9.47
CA ASP A 12 -16.27 11.01 -10.05
C ASP A 12 -16.08 11.40 -11.53
N LYS A 13 -14.84 11.41 -12.03
CA LYS A 13 -14.48 11.85 -13.39
C LYS A 13 -13.95 10.72 -14.28
N GLN A 14 -13.53 9.60 -13.69
CA GLN A 14 -12.97 8.45 -14.39
C GLN A 14 -13.26 7.16 -13.63
N ASP A 15 -13.27 6.04 -14.36
CA ASP A 15 -13.71 4.74 -13.83
C ASP A 15 -12.75 4.18 -12.77
N PHE A 16 -11.45 4.45 -12.91
CA PHE A 16 -10.40 3.99 -12.01
C PHE A 16 -9.31 5.04 -11.86
N LEU A 17 -8.48 4.91 -10.83
CA LEU A 17 -7.27 5.70 -10.60
C LEU A 17 -6.07 4.77 -10.49
N LEU A 18 -4.93 5.23 -11.02
CA LEU A 18 -3.69 4.48 -10.99
C LEU A 18 -2.91 4.76 -9.70
N LEU A 19 -2.53 3.69 -9.00
CA LEU A 19 -1.53 3.71 -7.94
C LEU A 19 -0.12 3.61 -8.57
N ASP A 20 0.91 3.71 -7.75
CA ASP A 20 2.28 3.44 -8.14
C ASP A 20 2.63 1.94 -8.06
N GLY A 21 3.93 1.63 -8.08
CA GLY A 21 4.49 0.27 -8.04
C GLY A 21 5.52 0.10 -6.91
N ALA A 22 6.37 -0.92 -7.01
CA ALA A 22 7.41 -1.16 -6.01
C ALA A 22 8.42 -0.01 -5.92
N MET A 23 8.60 0.50 -4.69
CA MET A 23 9.70 1.41 -4.35
C MET A 23 11.06 0.67 -4.30
N ALA A 24 11.10 -0.53 -3.71
CA ALA A 24 12.33 -1.28 -3.51
C ALA A 24 13.05 -1.60 -4.83
N THR A 25 12.32 -2.10 -5.83
CA THR A 25 12.86 -2.48 -7.14
C THR A 25 13.54 -1.32 -7.85
N GLU A 26 12.95 -0.13 -7.80
CA GLU A 26 13.52 1.07 -8.41
C GLU A 26 14.73 1.62 -7.63
N LEU A 27 14.75 1.48 -6.30
CA LEU A 27 15.90 1.87 -5.48
C LEU A 27 17.10 0.93 -5.70
N GLU A 28 16.86 -0.38 -5.81
CA GLU A 28 17.91 -1.36 -6.15
C GLU A 28 18.50 -1.07 -7.54
N ALA A 29 17.65 -0.75 -8.53
CA ALA A 29 18.09 -0.35 -9.87
C ALA A 29 18.95 0.93 -9.86
N ARG A 30 18.79 1.79 -8.84
CA ARG A 30 19.59 3.00 -8.61
C ARG A 30 20.81 2.77 -7.70
N GLY A 31 21.10 1.51 -7.36
CA GLY A 31 22.29 1.11 -6.60
C GLY A 31 22.12 1.14 -5.08
N CYS A 32 20.89 1.25 -4.55
CA CYS A 32 20.67 1.07 -3.11
C CYS A 32 20.82 -0.40 -2.72
N ASP A 33 21.58 -0.65 -1.66
CA ASP A 33 21.62 -1.96 -1.01
C ASP A 33 20.49 -2.06 0.04
N LEU A 34 19.49 -2.87 -0.31
CA LEU A 34 18.28 -3.13 0.49
C LEU A 34 18.35 -4.47 1.26
N ALA A 35 19.53 -5.06 1.42
CA ALA A 35 19.74 -6.28 2.23
C ALA A 35 19.62 -6.00 3.74
N ASP A 36 18.52 -5.37 4.14
CA ASP A 36 18.25 -4.88 5.48
C ASP A 36 16.75 -4.99 5.76
N SER A 37 16.36 -5.54 6.92
CA SER A 37 14.95 -5.66 7.32
C SER A 37 14.25 -4.31 7.50
N LEU A 38 15.01 -3.21 7.56
CA LEU A 38 14.56 -1.83 7.68
C LEU A 38 15.09 -0.99 6.50
N TRP A 39 15.16 -1.57 5.30
CA TRP A 39 15.70 -0.90 4.12
C TRP A 39 15.02 0.46 3.83
N SER A 40 13.69 0.55 3.95
CA SER A 40 12.94 1.79 3.68
C SER A 40 13.34 2.90 4.64
N ALA A 41 13.52 2.52 5.89
CA ALA A 41 14.05 3.33 6.98
C ALA A 41 15.49 3.82 6.72
N LYS A 42 16.38 2.94 6.23
CA LYS A 42 17.76 3.27 5.86
C LYS A 42 17.81 4.31 4.72
N VAL A 43 17.07 4.07 3.65
CA VAL A 43 17.08 4.96 2.47
C VAL A 43 16.51 6.34 2.78
N LEU A 44 15.51 6.46 3.68
CA LEU A 44 14.99 7.76 4.14
C LEU A 44 16.06 8.63 4.83
N VAL A 45 17.03 8.00 5.48
CA VAL A 45 18.17 8.67 6.15
C VAL A 45 19.27 8.97 5.14
N GLU A 46 19.73 7.95 4.42
CA GLU A 46 20.96 8.01 3.62
C GLU A 46 20.75 8.64 2.24
N ASN A 47 19.66 8.30 1.53
CA ASN A 47 19.43 8.71 0.15
C ASN A 47 17.97 9.17 -0.11
N PRO A 48 17.45 10.14 0.66
CA PRO A 48 16.05 10.59 0.53
C PRO A 48 15.71 11.14 -0.87
N GLN A 49 16.69 11.65 -1.61
CA GLN A 49 16.45 12.15 -2.97
C GLN A 49 16.08 11.04 -3.95
N LEU A 50 16.63 9.84 -3.80
CA LEU A 50 16.27 8.70 -4.66
C LEU A 50 14.80 8.33 -4.47
N ILE A 51 14.27 8.34 -3.24
CA ILE A 51 12.84 8.12 -2.98
C ILE A 51 11.97 9.16 -3.70
N ARG A 52 12.34 10.44 -3.65
CA ARG A 52 11.62 11.50 -4.38
C ARG A 52 11.64 11.26 -5.88
N GLU A 53 12.78 10.88 -6.43
CA GLU A 53 12.94 10.60 -7.86
C GLU A 53 12.09 9.40 -8.29
N VAL A 54 12.05 8.32 -7.49
CA VAL A 54 11.18 7.17 -7.76
C VAL A 54 9.71 7.57 -7.78
N HIS A 55 9.24 8.36 -6.80
CA HIS A 55 7.87 8.88 -6.83
C HIS A 55 7.60 9.72 -8.08
N LEU A 56 8.55 10.57 -8.48
CA LEU A 56 8.43 11.39 -9.69
C LEU A 56 8.32 10.52 -10.95
N ASP A 57 9.10 9.44 -11.03
CA ASP A 57 9.07 8.52 -12.17
C ASP A 57 7.74 7.77 -12.27
N TYR A 58 7.14 7.37 -11.15
CA TYR A 58 5.79 6.81 -11.15
C TYR A 58 4.72 7.83 -11.57
N PHE A 59 4.81 9.08 -11.11
CA PHE A 59 3.90 10.14 -11.56
C PHE A 59 4.02 10.38 -13.08
N ARG A 60 5.24 10.41 -13.62
CA ARG A 60 5.50 10.52 -15.06
C ARG A 60 4.96 9.32 -15.85
N ALA A 61 5.00 8.13 -15.27
CA ALA A 61 4.43 6.91 -15.86
C ALA A 61 2.90 6.89 -15.85
N GLY A 62 2.24 7.80 -15.12
CA GLY A 62 0.79 7.93 -15.10
C GLY A 62 0.13 7.57 -13.77
N ALA A 63 0.91 7.26 -12.73
CA ALA A 63 0.36 7.10 -11.39
C ALA A 63 -0.36 8.38 -10.95
N GLN A 64 -1.49 8.24 -10.28
CA GLN A 64 -2.29 9.33 -9.73
C GLN A 64 -2.24 9.35 -8.20
N CYS A 65 -1.68 8.31 -7.58
CA CYS A 65 -1.45 8.23 -6.15
C CYS A 65 -0.08 7.61 -5.88
N ALA A 66 0.78 8.30 -5.15
CA ALA A 66 2.02 7.73 -4.64
C ALA A 66 1.80 7.10 -3.26
N ILE A 67 2.39 5.93 -3.00
CA ILE A 67 2.39 5.27 -1.70
C ILE A 67 3.74 5.52 -1.02
N THR A 68 3.75 6.17 0.14
CA THR A 68 4.99 6.63 0.78
C THR A 68 5.89 5.49 1.22
N ALA A 69 7.20 5.74 1.28
CA ALA A 69 8.21 4.78 1.76
C ALA A 69 8.18 4.55 3.30
N SER A 70 7.00 4.25 3.87
CA SER A 70 6.77 4.09 5.31
C SER A 70 6.24 2.71 5.73
N TYR A 71 6.21 1.74 4.81
CA TYR A 71 5.69 0.37 5.03
C TYR A 71 6.25 -0.30 6.29
N GLN A 72 7.57 -0.23 6.51
CA GLN A 72 8.25 -0.76 7.71
C GLN A 72 8.71 0.34 8.69
N ALA A 73 8.46 1.62 8.39
CA ALA A 73 8.93 2.74 9.19
C ALA A 73 8.08 2.90 10.46
N THR A 74 8.48 2.28 11.56
CA THR A 74 7.82 2.38 12.87
C THR A 74 8.83 2.71 13.96
N PRO A 75 8.43 3.34 15.08
CA PRO A 75 9.31 3.51 16.22
C PRO A 75 9.90 2.18 16.72
N ALA A 76 9.11 1.11 16.71
CA ALA A 76 9.57 -0.23 17.10
C ALA A 76 10.70 -0.75 16.17
N GLY A 77 10.54 -0.61 14.85
CA GLY A 77 11.59 -0.98 13.90
C GLY A 77 12.83 -0.09 14.05
N PHE A 78 12.63 1.22 14.10
CA PHE A 78 13.71 2.21 14.21
C PHE A 78 14.48 2.17 15.54
N ALA A 79 13.88 1.64 16.62
CA ALA A 79 14.57 1.43 17.88
C ALA A 79 15.78 0.48 17.74
N ALA A 80 15.72 -0.50 16.83
CA ALA A 80 16.86 -1.37 16.51
C ALA A 80 18.04 -0.60 15.87
N ARG A 81 17.81 0.64 15.42
CA ARG A 81 18.82 1.58 14.89
C ARG A 81 19.15 2.70 15.87
N GLY A 82 18.72 2.59 17.13
CA GLY A 82 19.00 3.57 18.17
C GLY A 82 18.21 4.88 18.03
N LEU A 83 17.14 4.90 17.23
CA LEU A 83 16.28 6.07 17.10
C LEU A 83 15.14 6.02 18.10
N ASN A 84 14.84 7.16 18.72
CA ASN A 84 13.67 7.31 19.56
C ASN A 84 12.40 7.56 18.73
N GLU A 85 11.25 7.61 19.41
CA GLU A 85 9.95 7.81 18.75
C GLU A 85 9.87 9.14 17.99
N ALA A 86 10.36 10.25 18.54
CA ALA A 86 10.31 11.55 17.87
C ALA A 86 11.15 11.56 16.57
N GLN A 87 12.34 10.97 16.61
CA GLN A 87 13.19 10.80 15.43
C GLN A 87 12.53 9.89 14.39
N SER A 88 11.88 8.82 14.85
CA SER A 88 11.11 7.90 14.01
C SER A 88 9.95 8.60 13.31
N LYS A 89 9.15 9.37 14.05
CA LYS A 89 8.04 10.19 13.50
C LYS A 89 8.54 11.21 12.48
N ALA A 90 9.71 11.83 12.72
CA ALA A 90 10.31 12.75 11.76
C ALA A 90 10.67 12.06 10.42
N LEU A 91 11.23 10.85 10.45
CA LEU A 91 11.53 10.08 9.23
C LEU A 91 10.26 9.60 8.51
N ILE A 92 9.24 9.19 9.27
CA ILE A 92 7.93 8.83 8.72
C ILE A 92 7.32 10.05 8.00
N GLY A 93 7.31 11.22 8.64
CA GLY A 93 6.83 12.45 8.03
C GLY A 93 7.64 12.86 6.79
N LYS A 94 8.97 12.66 6.81
CA LYS A 94 9.84 12.89 5.65
C LYS A 94 9.45 12.05 4.44
N SER A 95 8.95 10.83 4.63
CA SER A 95 8.44 10.00 3.51
C SER A 95 7.28 10.65 2.77
N VAL A 96 6.35 11.29 3.51
CA VAL A 96 5.23 12.07 2.94
C VAL A 96 5.74 13.33 2.26
N GLU A 97 6.69 14.04 2.88
CA GLU A 97 7.31 15.24 2.30
C GLU A 97 7.95 14.94 0.93
N LEU A 98 8.67 13.82 0.80
CA LEU A 98 9.33 13.43 -0.44
C LEU A 98 8.32 13.11 -1.55
N ALA A 99 7.25 12.36 -1.24
CA ALA A 99 6.18 12.09 -2.19
C ALA A 99 5.44 13.38 -2.63
N ARG A 100 5.20 14.30 -1.70
CA ARG A 100 4.60 15.61 -2.01
C ARG A 100 5.50 16.48 -2.89
N LYS A 101 6.81 16.50 -2.62
CA LYS A 101 7.79 17.20 -3.48
C LYS A 101 7.87 16.61 -4.88
N ALA A 102 7.71 15.29 -5.02
CA ALA A 102 7.62 14.64 -6.31
C ALA A 102 6.34 15.04 -7.06
N ARG A 103 5.19 15.08 -6.37
CA ARG A 103 3.93 15.59 -6.91
C ARG A 103 4.05 17.05 -7.37
N GLU A 104 4.66 17.92 -6.57
CA GLU A 104 4.90 19.33 -6.92
C GLU A 104 5.78 19.47 -8.16
N ALA A 105 6.86 18.68 -8.25
CA ALA A 105 7.73 18.65 -9.42
C ALA A 105 6.97 18.19 -10.68
N TRP A 106 6.15 17.14 -10.57
CA TRP A 106 5.36 16.67 -11.70
C TRP A 106 4.29 17.67 -12.15
N LEU A 107 3.62 18.35 -11.20
CA LEU A 107 2.65 19.40 -11.55
C LEU A 107 3.30 20.62 -12.21
N ALA A 108 4.58 20.90 -11.90
CA ALA A 108 5.34 21.92 -12.60
C ALA A 108 5.72 21.48 -14.03
N GLU A 109 6.06 20.20 -14.24
CA GLU A 109 6.34 19.61 -15.55
C GLU A 109 5.08 19.45 -16.41
N ASN A 110 3.95 19.14 -15.78
CA ASN A 110 2.66 18.90 -16.42
C ASN A 110 1.50 19.51 -15.60
N PRO A 111 1.20 20.80 -15.78
CA PRO A 111 0.11 21.48 -15.05
C PRO A 111 -1.29 20.92 -15.31
N GLN A 112 -1.45 20.09 -16.36
CA GLN A 112 -2.72 19.47 -16.74
C GLN A 112 -2.87 18.04 -16.19
N ALA A 113 -1.96 17.56 -15.35
CA ALA A 113 -1.99 16.21 -14.77
C ALA A 113 -3.23 15.93 -13.88
N GLY A 114 -3.98 16.97 -13.51
CA GLY A 114 -5.18 16.85 -12.68
C GLY A 114 -4.85 16.63 -11.20
N THR A 115 -5.77 15.99 -10.47
CA THR A 115 -5.60 15.70 -9.05
C THR A 115 -4.65 14.53 -8.86
N LEU A 116 -3.66 14.70 -7.99
CA LEU A 116 -2.67 13.68 -7.61
C LEU A 116 -2.63 13.55 -6.09
N LEU A 117 -2.62 12.31 -5.62
CA LEU A 117 -2.71 11.97 -4.20
C LEU A 117 -1.38 11.42 -3.66
N VAL A 118 -1.22 11.53 -2.35
CA VAL A 118 -0.16 10.89 -1.57
C VAL A 118 -0.80 10.07 -0.46
N ALA A 119 -0.66 8.75 -0.53
CA ALA A 119 -1.13 7.81 0.48
C ALA A 119 0.00 7.43 1.44
N GLY A 120 -0.23 7.62 2.73
CA GLY A 120 0.71 7.21 3.78
C GLY A 120 0.69 5.69 3.97
N SER A 121 1.77 4.99 3.62
CA SER A 121 1.87 3.53 3.78
C SER A 121 1.89 3.12 5.25
N VAL A 122 0.99 2.20 5.61
CA VAL A 122 0.86 1.57 6.92
C VAL A 122 0.91 0.06 6.73
N GLY A 123 2.11 -0.52 6.77
CA GLY A 123 2.30 -1.98 6.73
C GLY A 123 1.88 -2.69 8.03
N PRO A 124 1.71 -4.02 7.99
CA PRO A 124 1.27 -4.79 9.16
C PRO A 124 2.41 -4.95 10.18
N TYR A 125 2.05 -5.37 11.38
CA TYR A 125 2.94 -5.82 12.44
C TYR A 125 3.85 -6.95 11.95
N GLY A 126 3.31 -7.86 11.11
CA GLY A 126 4.09 -8.94 10.50
C GLY A 126 5.33 -8.45 9.72
N ALA A 127 5.25 -7.30 9.05
CA ALA A 127 6.37 -6.73 8.31
C ALA A 127 7.50 -6.20 9.23
N TYR A 128 7.15 -5.81 10.46
CA TYR A 128 8.12 -5.47 11.51
C TYR A 128 8.83 -6.72 12.06
N LEU A 129 8.13 -7.86 12.15
CA LEU A 129 8.74 -9.13 12.57
C LEU A 129 9.78 -9.66 11.57
N ALA A 130 9.69 -9.24 10.30
CA ALA A 130 10.66 -9.53 9.24
C ALA A 130 10.89 -11.04 8.97
N ASP A 131 9.85 -11.84 9.20
CA ASP A 131 9.83 -13.30 9.05
C ASP A 131 8.77 -13.78 8.02
N GLY A 132 8.20 -12.87 7.22
CA GLY A 132 7.16 -13.18 6.24
C GLY A 132 5.76 -13.33 6.84
N SER A 133 5.57 -13.01 8.12
CA SER A 133 4.28 -13.05 8.80
C SER A 133 3.22 -12.16 8.14
N GLU A 134 3.60 -11.13 7.38
CA GLU A 134 2.70 -10.31 6.57
C GLU A 134 1.91 -11.10 5.50
N TYR A 135 2.31 -12.35 5.23
CA TYR A 135 1.60 -13.26 4.30
C TYR A 135 0.93 -14.44 5.02
N ARG A 136 1.11 -14.59 6.34
CA ARG A 136 0.57 -15.70 7.15
C ARG A 136 -0.43 -15.24 8.20
N GLY A 137 -0.17 -14.09 8.84
CA GLY A 137 -1.00 -13.55 9.91
C GLY A 137 -0.93 -14.32 11.22
N ASP A 138 0.06 -15.21 11.39
CA ASP A 138 0.25 -16.12 12.52
C ASP A 138 0.91 -15.47 13.73
N TYR A 139 0.48 -14.26 14.08
CA TYR A 139 0.90 -13.52 15.27
C TYR A 139 -0.30 -13.06 16.10
N GLN A 140 -0.07 -12.93 17.41
CA GLN A 140 -1.11 -12.54 18.38
C GLN A 140 -0.66 -11.37 19.22
N ARG A 141 -1.50 -10.33 19.25
CA ARG A 141 -1.42 -9.16 20.12
C ARG A 141 -2.83 -8.73 20.52
N SER A 142 -2.96 -8.01 21.62
CA SER A 142 -4.21 -7.36 21.97
C SER A 142 -4.51 -6.20 20.99
N ALA A 143 -5.76 -5.76 20.94
CA ALA A 143 -6.13 -4.60 20.13
C ALA A 143 -5.34 -3.35 20.57
N GLU A 144 -5.15 -3.17 21.88
CA GLU A 144 -4.39 -2.05 22.45
C GLU A 144 -2.91 -2.09 22.06
N GLU A 145 -2.31 -3.29 22.01
CA GLU A 145 -0.93 -3.48 21.57
C GLU A 145 -0.76 -3.13 20.08
N PHE A 146 -1.68 -3.56 19.22
CA PHE A 146 -1.70 -3.16 17.80
C PHE A 146 -1.89 -1.64 17.64
N GLN A 147 -2.82 -1.05 18.40
CA GLN A 147 -3.03 0.39 18.36
C GLN A 147 -1.78 1.15 18.83
N ALA A 148 -1.12 0.72 19.90
CA ALA A 148 0.12 1.33 20.38
C ALA A 148 1.24 1.23 19.34
N PHE A 149 1.34 0.11 18.63
CA PHE A 149 2.30 -0.08 17.56
C PHE A 149 2.06 0.87 16.36
N HIS A 150 0.81 1.00 15.91
CA HIS A 150 0.48 1.79 14.71
C HIS A 150 0.35 3.29 14.96
N ARG A 151 -0.08 3.70 16.15
CA ARG A 151 -0.45 5.09 16.47
C ARG A 151 0.63 6.12 16.09
N PRO A 152 1.92 5.96 16.46
CA PRO A 152 2.92 6.97 16.15
C PRO A 152 3.11 7.19 14.64
N ARG A 153 3.02 6.11 13.84
CA ARG A 153 3.12 6.19 12.38
C ARG A 153 1.88 6.86 11.79
N VAL A 154 0.68 6.47 12.23
CA VAL A 154 -0.58 7.09 11.76
C VAL A 154 -0.56 8.59 12.03
N GLU A 155 -0.20 9.01 13.24
CA GLU A 155 -0.06 10.44 13.58
C GLU A 155 0.95 11.14 12.68
N ALA A 156 2.16 10.60 12.53
CA ALA A 156 3.21 11.22 11.72
C ALA A 156 2.84 11.36 10.24
N LEU A 157 2.13 10.38 9.66
CA LEU A 157 1.66 10.43 8.28
C LEU A 157 0.58 11.50 8.09
N LEU A 158 -0.38 11.57 9.02
CA LEU A 158 -1.46 12.57 8.98
C LEU A 158 -0.92 13.98 9.22
N ASP A 159 -0.04 14.16 10.21
CA ASP A 159 0.58 15.44 10.55
C ASP A 159 1.43 15.99 9.39
N ALA A 160 2.12 15.11 8.65
CA ALA A 160 2.89 15.48 7.46
C ALA A 160 2.02 15.78 6.22
N GLY A 161 0.70 15.54 6.31
CA GLY A 161 -0.28 15.89 5.29
C GLY A 161 -0.42 14.85 4.18
N ALA A 162 -0.39 13.55 4.52
CA ALA A 162 -0.89 12.52 3.61
C ALA A 162 -2.38 12.74 3.32
N ASP A 163 -2.80 12.55 2.06
CA ASP A 163 -4.18 12.76 1.65
C ASP A 163 -5.10 11.65 2.20
N LEU A 164 -4.55 10.44 2.34
CA LEU A 164 -5.16 9.26 2.95
C LEU A 164 -4.09 8.28 3.44
N LEU A 165 -4.51 7.20 4.10
CA LEU A 165 -3.64 6.11 4.54
C LEU A 165 -3.84 4.86 3.69
N ALA A 166 -2.74 4.20 3.36
CA ALA A 166 -2.71 2.90 2.72
C ALA A 166 -2.43 1.84 3.79
N CYS A 167 -3.49 1.33 4.45
CA CYS A 167 -3.36 0.22 5.39
C CYS A 167 -3.26 -1.07 4.58
N GLU A 168 -2.05 -1.58 4.38
CA GLU A 168 -1.76 -2.52 3.29
C GLU A 168 -1.01 -3.77 3.72
N THR A 169 -1.12 -4.80 2.90
CA THR A 169 -0.52 -6.13 3.13
C THR A 169 -0.99 -6.72 4.46
N LEU A 170 -2.25 -6.47 4.86
CA LEU A 170 -2.77 -6.87 6.17
C LEU A 170 -3.20 -8.35 6.15
N PRO A 171 -2.60 -9.23 6.97
CA PRO A 171 -2.94 -10.65 6.99
C PRO A 171 -3.82 -11.08 8.17
N ASN A 172 -4.02 -10.19 9.15
CA ASN A 172 -4.55 -10.53 10.48
C ASN A 172 -5.80 -9.72 10.81
N PHE A 173 -6.90 -10.43 11.12
CA PHE A 173 -8.21 -9.82 11.34
C PHE A 173 -8.28 -8.97 12.61
N THR A 174 -7.63 -9.39 13.69
CA THR A 174 -7.56 -8.62 14.94
C THR A 174 -6.83 -7.29 14.73
N GLU A 175 -5.74 -7.30 13.97
CA GLU A 175 -5.00 -6.10 13.59
C GLU A 175 -5.83 -5.16 12.71
N ILE A 176 -6.56 -5.70 11.72
CA ILE A 176 -7.48 -4.92 10.86
C ILE A 176 -8.52 -4.20 11.73
N GLY A 177 -9.13 -4.90 12.68
CA GLY A 177 -10.08 -4.31 13.63
C GLY A 177 -9.45 -3.22 14.50
N ALA A 178 -8.26 -3.46 15.03
CA ALA A 178 -7.53 -2.49 15.84
C ALA A 178 -7.15 -1.22 15.05
N LEU A 179 -6.73 -1.37 13.79
CA LEU A 179 -6.46 -0.25 12.88
C LEU A 179 -7.72 0.54 12.55
N ALA A 180 -8.82 -0.13 12.21
CA ALA A 180 -10.10 0.53 11.91
C ALA A 180 -10.58 1.36 13.11
N GLU A 181 -10.51 0.80 14.32
CA GLU A 181 -10.83 1.50 15.57
C GLU A 181 -9.87 2.66 15.84
N LEU A 182 -8.56 2.48 15.62
CA LEU A 182 -7.56 3.54 15.79
C LEU A 182 -7.88 4.78 14.94
N LEU A 183 -8.35 4.59 13.71
CA LEU A 183 -8.66 5.71 12.81
C LEU A 183 -9.78 6.62 13.34
N THR A 184 -10.68 6.10 14.19
CA THR A 184 -11.78 6.89 14.79
C THR A 184 -11.27 8.04 15.66
N ALA A 185 -10.06 7.90 16.23
CA ALA A 185 -9.39 8.96 16.98
C ALA A 185 -8.95 10.14 16.10
N TYR A 186 -8.97 9.98 14.77
CA TYR A 186 -8.57 10.98 13.78
C TYR A 186 -9.71 11.23 12.77
N PRO A 187 -10.77 12.00 13.11
CA PRO A 187 -12.01 12.07 12.30
C PRO A 187 -11.84 12.51 10.84
N ARG A 188 -10.74 13.20 10.52
CA ARG A 188 -10.40 13.63 9.16
C ARG A 188 -9.67 12.55 8.35
N ALA A 189 -9.07 11.56 9.00
CA ALA A 189 -8.35 10.50 8.32
C ALA A 189 -9.29 9.67 7.44
N ARG A 190 -8.78 9.30 6.27
CA ARG A 190 -9.39 8.35 5.34
C ARG A 190 -8.37 7.29 5.02
N ALA A 191 -8.80 6.08 4.75
CA ALA A 191 -7.91 4.98 4.43
C ALA A 191 -8.52 4.01 3.43
N TRP A 192 -7.67 3.31 2.69
CA TRP A 192 -8.04 2.00 2.19
C TRP A 192 -7.44 0.89 3.04
N PHE A 193 -8.07 -0.28 3.01
CA PHE A 193 -7.58 -1.50 3.64
C PHE A 193 -7.32 -2.56 2.58
N SER A 194 -6.08 -3.00 2.45
CA SER A 194 -5.67 -3.99 1.45
C SER A 194 -5.03 -5.20 2.10
N PHE A 195 -5.40 -6.38 1.61
CA PHE A 195 -5.19 -7.65 2.29
C PHE A 195 -4.23 -8.58 1.55
N THR A 196 -3.53 -9.42 2.32
CA THR A 196 -2.92 -10.66 1.83
C THR A 196 -3.84 -11.84 2.13
N LEU A 197 -3.81 -12.84 1.24
CA LEU A 197 -4.82 -13.88 1.20
C LEU A 197 -4.24 -15.28 1.31
N ARG A 198 -4.99 -16.15 1.98
CA ARG A 198 -4.77 -17.60 1.95
C ARG A 198 -5.28 -18.20 0.64
N ASP A 199 -6.49 -17.80 0.26
CA ASP A 199 -7.20 -18.20 -0.95
C ASP A 199 -8.16 -17.08 -1.39
N SER A 200 -8.99 -17.29 -2.41
CA SER A 200 -9.86 -16.24 -2.96
C SER A 200 -10.96 -15.74 -2.00
N GLU A 201 -11.22 -16.45 -0.91
CA GLU A 201 -12.33 -16.16 0.01
C GLU A 201 -11.88 -15.90 1.45
N HIS A 202 -10.58 -16.12 1.75
CA HIS A 202 -10.04 -15.99 3.10
C HIS A 202 -8.78 -15.13 3.16
N LEU A 203 -8.72 -14.32 4.22
CA LEU A 203 -7.51 -13.64 4.68
C LEU A 203 -6.40 -14.66 4.98
N SER A 204 -5.13 -14.24 4.97
CA SER A 204 -3.99 -15.11 5.29
C SER A 204 -4.16 -15.89 6.60
N ASP A 205 -4.66 -15.24 7.67
CA ASP A 205 -4.92 -15.90 8.96
C ASP A 205 -6.06 -16.94 8.94
N GLY A 206 -6.83 -17.00 7.84
CA GLY A 206 -7.95 -17.92 7.62
C GLY A 206 -9.33 -17.31 7.86
N THR A 207 -9.40 -16.03 8.23
CA THR A 207 -10.68 -15.33 8.40
C THR A 207 -11.42 -15.19 7.07
N PRO A 208 -12.71 -15.55 6.99
CA PRO A 208 -13.52 -15.30 5.78
C PRO A 208 -13.58 -13.81 5.42
N LEU A 209 -13.38 -13.46 4.16
CA LEU A 209 -13.40 -12.07 3.69
C LEU A 209 -14.75 -11.38 3.94
N ARG A 210 -15.86 -12.13 3.97
CA ARG A 210 -17.17 -11.61 4.39
C ARG A 210 -17.16 -11.01 5.80
N ASP A 211 -16.37 -11.57 6.72
CA ASP A 211 -16.30 -11.11 8.11
C ASP A 211 -15.43 -9.84 8.19
N VAL A 212 -14.34 -9.79 7.39
CA VAL A 212 -13.50 -8.60 7.20
C VAL A 212 -14.31 -7.44 6.63
N VAL A 213 -15.07 -7.67 5.56
CA VAL A 213 -15.91 -6.65 4.92
C VAL A 213 -17.02 -6.18 5.87
N SER A 214 -17.67 -7.10 6.57
CA SER A 214 -18.71 -6.79 7.56
C SER A 214 -18.18 -5.89 8.68
N LEU A 215 -16.98 -6.19 9.20
CA LEU A 215 -16.32 -5.36 10.21
C LEU A 215 -16.04 -3.95 9.66
N LEU A 216 -15.42 -3.84 8.48
CA LEU A 216 -15.00 -2.55 7.92
C LEU A 216 -16.19 -1.69 7.46
N ALA A 217 -17.34 -2.28 7.15
CA ALA A 217 -18.56 -1.55 6.82
C ALA A 217 -19.04 -0.62 7.96
N GLY A 218 -18.66 -0.91 9.21
CA GLY A 218 -18.94 -0.04 10.36
C GLY A 218 -18.11 1.24 10.42
N TYR A 219 -17.06 1.37 9.60
CA TYR A 219 -16.08 2.45 9.68
C TYR A 219 -16.09 3.31 8.42
N PRO A 220 -16.83 4.44 8.38
CA PRO A 220 -16.97 5.27 7.18
C PRO A 220 -15.68 5.98 6.74
N GLN A 221 -14.60 5.89 7.53
CA GLN A 221 -13.27 6.35 7.16
C GLN A 221 -12.57 5.40 6.18
N VAL A 222 -13.02 4.14 6.10
CA VAL A 222 -12.60 3.15 5.11
C VAL A 222 -13.32 3.46 3.80
N VAL A 223 -12.60 4.05 2.86
CA VAL A 223 -13.16 4.57 1.60
C VAL A 223 -12.96 3.64 0.41
N ALA A 224 -12.12 2.62 0.57
CA ALA A 224 -11.86 1.56 -0.40
C ALA A 224 -11.30 0.34 0.33
N LEU A 225 -11.41 -0.85 -0.25
CA LEU A 225 -10.76 -2.05 0.27
C LEU A 225 -10.34 -2.99 -0.85
N GLY A 226 -9.41 -3.90 -0.62
CA GLY A 226 -8.95 -4.77 -1.69
C GLY A 226 -7.78 -5.65 -1.34
N ILE A 227 -6.93 -5.93 -2.32
CA ILE A 227 -5.87 -6.93 -2.21
C ILE A 227 -4.57 -6.41 -2.81
N ASN A 228 -3.45 -6.74 -2.19
CA ASN A 228 -2.13 -6.37 -2.68
C ASN A 228 -1.08 -7.39 -2.33
N CYS A 229 0.06 -7.31 -3.04
CA CYS A 229 1.20 -8.20 -2.83
C CYS A 229 0.84 -9.69 -2.87
N ILE A 230 -0.21 -10.03 -3.63
CA ILE A 230 -0.60 -11.38 -4.00
C ILE A 230 -0.08 -11.71 -5.40
N ALA A 231 -0.02 -13.00 -5.73
CA ALA A 231 0.31 -13.45 -7.07
C ALA A 231 -0.76 -13.01 -8.09
N LEU A 232 -0.31 -12.64 -9.30
CA LEU A 232 -1.14 -12.01 -10.32
C LEU A 232 -2.36 -12.87 -10.69
N GLU A 233 -2.17 -14.18 -10.81
CA GLU A 233 -3.19 -15.16 -11.16
C GLU A 233 -4.30 -15.34 -10.10
N LYS A 234 -4.05 -14.89 -8.85
CA LYS A 234 -5.04 -14.99 -7.76
C LYS A 234 -5.95 -13.77 -7.67
N THR A 235 -5.64 -12.69 -8.39
CA THR A 235 -6.32 -11.38 -8.24
C THR A 235 -7.79 -11.40 -8.65
N THR A 236 -8.11 -11.89 -9.85
CA THR A 236 -9.46 -11.79 -10.43
C THR A 236 -10.49 -12.53 -9.58
N ALA A 237 -10.19 -13.73 -9.11
CA ALA A 237 -11.11 -14.51 -8.28
C ALA A 237 -11.42 -13.83 -6.94
N ALA A 238 -10.39 -13.29 -6.28
CA ALA A 238 -10.56 -12.56 -5.03
C ALA A 238 -11.36 -11.26 -5.22
N LEU A 239 -11.10 -10.51 -6.28
CA LEU A 239 -11.88 -9.30 -6.61
C LEU A 239 -13.34 -9.61 -6.88
N GLN A 240 -13.63 -10.66 -7.65
CA GLN A 240 -15.01 -11.09 -7.91
C GLN A 240 -15.75 -11.47 -6.62
N HIS A 241 -15.07 -12.14 -5.69
CA HIS A 241 -15.64 -12.43 -4.38
C HIS A 241 -15.92 -11.15 -3.58
N LEU A 242 -14.94 -10.25 -3.46
CA LEU A 242 -15.11 -8.97 -2.77
C LEU A 242 -16.19 -8.08 -3.39
N HIS A 243 -16.32 -8.11 -4.72
CA HIS A 243 -17.35 -7.36 -5.45
C HIS A 243 -18.77 -7.78 -5.06
N GLY A 244 -18.97 -9.06 -4.73
CA GLY A 244 -20.24 -9.57 -4.20
C GLY A 244 -20.54 -9.16 -2.76
N LEU A 245 -19.54 -8.65 -2.02
CA LEU A 245 -19.65 -8.33 -0.59
C LEU A 245 -19.76 -6.83 -0.31
N THR A 246 -19.26 -5.96 -1.20
CA THR A 246 -19.25 -4.51 -0.97
C THR A 246 -19.43 -3.70 -2.25
N ALA A 247 -19.98 -2.49 -2.09
CA ALA A 247 -20.04 -1.47 -3.14
C ALA A 247 -18.91 -0.44 -3.03
N LEU A 248 -18.01 -0.57 -2.05
CA LEU A 248 -16.83 0.29 -1.97
C LEU A 248 -15.94 0.08 -3.20
N PRO A 249 -15.23 1.13 -3.66
CA PRO A 249 -14.19 0.99 -4.67
C PRO A 249 -13.20 -0.10 -4.27
N LEU A 250 -12.96 -1.08 -5.15
CA LEU A 250 -11.97 -2.12 -4.88
C LEU A 250 -10.56 -1.69 -5.26
N VAL A 251 -9.60 -2.14 -4.46
CA VAL A 251 -8.17 -1.87 -4.63
C VAL A 251 -7.45 -3.14 -5.11
N VAL A 252 -6.56 -3.03 -6.08
CA VAL A 252 -5.73 -4.13 -6.55
C VAL A 252 -4.35 -3.66 -6.99
N TYR A 253 -3.31 -4.18 -6.35
CA TYR A 253 -1.93 -3.97 -6.78
C TYR A 253 -1.10 -5.22 -6.45
N PRO A 254 -1.01 -6.19 -7.39
CA PRO A 254 -0.37 -7.48 -7.16
C PRO A 254 1.14 -7.43 -7.43
N ASN A 255 1.84 -8.55 -7.19
CA ASN A 255 3.22 -8.73 -7.63
C ASN A 255 3.28 -8.83 -9.18
N SER A 256 4.45 -8.59 -9.78
CA SER A 256 4.60 -8.52 -11.25
C SER A 256 4.29 -9.82 -12.03
N GLY A 257 4.16 -10.96 -11.32
CA GLY A 257 3.87 -12.28 -11.88
C GLY A 257 4.91 -13.34 -11.53
N GLU A 258 6.04 -12.96 -10.92
CA GLU A 258 6.99 -13.91 -10.34
C GLU A 258 6.49 -14.47 -9.00
N HIS A 259 7.00 -15.65 -8.62
CA HIS A 259 6.73 -16.26 -7.33
C HIS A 259 7.81 -15.88 -6.31
N TYR A 260 7.41 -15.41 -5.13
CA TYR A 260 8.30 -15.14 -4.01
C TYR A 260 8.41 -16.36 -3.09
N ASP A 261 9.64 -16.82 -2.84
CA ASP A 261 9.92 -17.79 -1.79
C ASP A 261 10.32 -17.06 -0.51
N ALA A 262 9.46 -17.10 0.50
CA ALA A 262 9.68 -16.45 1.80
C ALA A 262 10.80 -17.11 2.63
N ALA A 263 11.14 -18.38 2.39
CA ALA A 263 12.20 -19.08 3.11
C ALA A 263 13.58 -18.68 2.58
N SER A 264 13.75 -18.68 1.26
CA SER A 264 15.00 -18.25 0.62
C SER A 264 15.10 -16.73 0.43
N LYS A 265 13.98 -15.99 0.56
CA LYS A 265 13.84 -14.56 0.24
C LYS A 265 14.22 -14.24 -1.20
N THR A 266 13.87 -15.11 -2.15
CA THR A 266 14.19 -14.95 -3.57
C THR A 266 12.97 -15.04 -4.48
N TRP A 267 13.09 -14.42 -5.67
CA TRP A 267 12.05 -14.41 -6.69
C TRP A 267 12.37 -15.42 -7.80
N HIS A 268 11.35 -16.17 -8.22
CA HIS A 268 11.45 -17.17 -9.27
C HIS A 268 10.48 -16.85 -10.43
N HIS A 269 11.00 -16.88 -11.66
CA HIS A 269 10.18 -16.71 -12.86
C HIS A 269 9.47 -18.03 -13.22
N HIS A 270 8.22 -17.94 -13.67
CA HIS A 270 7.61 -19.01 -14.46
C HIS A 270 8.16 -18.95 -15.90
N SER A 271 8.47 -20.11 -16.47
CA SER A 271 9.16 -20.25 -17.76
C SER A 271 8.25 -20.15 -19.00
N GLU A 272 6.99 -19.71 -18.88
CA GLU A 272 6.05 -19.67 -20.00
C GLU A 272 5.26 -18.35 -19.96
N HIS A 273 5.25 -17.61 -21.09
CA HIS A 273 4.47 -16.38 -21.38
C HIS A 273 3.84 -15.72 -20.14
N CYS A 274 4.61 -14.92 -19.41
CA CYS A 274 4.10 -14.17 -18.27
C CYS A 274 3.03 -13.19 -18.77
N ALA A 275 1.77 -13.42 -18.41
CA ALA A 275 0.73 -12.42 -18.56
C ALA A 275 1.18 -11.13 -17.87
N GLN A 276 1.05 -9.99 -18.55
CA GLN A 276 1.47 -8.72 -17.98
C GLN A 276 0.39 -8.19 -17.06
N LEU A 277 0.78 -7.39 -16.07
CA LEU A 277 -0.13 -6.77 -15.12
C LEU A 277 -1.27 -6.02 -15.85
N ALA A 278 -0.95 -5.30 -16.92
CA ALA A 278 -1.92 -4.54 -17.71
C ALA A 278 -2.97 -5.41 -18.43
N ASP A 279 -2.67 -6.67 -18.75
CA ASP A 279 -3.61 -7.57 -19.45
C ASP A 279 -4.84 -7.90 -18.58
N TYR A 280 -4.71 -7.76 -17.26
CA TYR A 280 -5.79 -8.01 -16.31
C TYR A 280 -6.72 -6.80 -16.07
N LEU A 281 -6.35 -5.61 -16.56
CA LEU A 281 -7.11 -4.38 -16.31
C LEU A 281 -8.61 -4.50 -16.63
N PRO A 282 -9.03 -5.03 -17.80
CA PRO A 282 -10.45 -5.19 -18.10
C PRO A 282 -11.18 -6.13 -17.13
N GLN A 283 -10.51 -7.19 -16.68
CA GLN A 283 -11.09 -8.17 -15.75
C GLN A 283 -11.27 -7.57 -14.36
N TRP A 284 -10.29 -6.80 -13.89
CA TRP A 284 -10.35 -6.13 -12.61
C TRP A 284 -11.41 -5.04 -12.56
N GLN A 285 -11.52 -4.22 -13.61
CA GLN A 285 -12.57 -3.21 -13.71
C GLN A 285 -13.96 -3.84 -13.72
N ALA A 286 -14.15 -4.93 -14.48
CA ALA A 286 -15.40 -5.68 -14.48
C ALA A 286 -15.73 -6.31 -13.12
N ALA A 287 -14.70 -6.58 -12.30
CA ALA A 287 -14.83 -7.04 -10.92
C ALA A 287 -14.87 -5.88 -9.89
N GLY A 288 -15.11 -4.64 -10.32
CA GLY A 288 -15.30 -3.49 -9.42
C GLY A 288 -14.02 -2.83 -8.90
N ALA A 289 -12.85 -3.20 -9.42
CA ALA A 289 -11.59 -2.52 -9.10
C ALA A 289 -11.57 -1.10 -9.66
N ARG A 290 -11.21 -0.14 -8.81
CA ARG A 290 -11.10 1.28 -9.15
C ARG A 290 -9.79 1.90 -8.70
N LEU A 291 -9.01 1.26 -7.84
CA LEU A 291 -7.65 1.67 -7.48
C LEU A 291 -6.71 0.57 -7.94
N ILE A 292 -5.88 0.83 -8.95
CA ILE A 292 -5.12 -0.21 -9.64
C ILE A 292 -3.64 0.19 -9.74
N GLY A 293 -2.72 -0.70 -9.37
CA GLY A 293 -1.28 -0.47 -9.51
C GLY A 293 -0.46 -1.74 -9.39
N GLY A 294 0.75 -1.63 -8.85
CA GLY A 294 1.67 -2.75 -8.67
C GLY A 294 2.25 -2.85 -7.25
N CYS A 295 2.65 -4.05 -6.85
CA CYS A 295 3.40 -4.31 -5.61
C CYS A 295 4.83 -4.78 -5.98
N CYS A 296 5.36 -5.79 -5.30
CA CYS A 296 6.73 -6.26 -5.53
C CYS A 296 7.05 -6.54 -7.00
N ARG A 297 8.29 -6.16 -7.40
CA ARG A 297 8.87 -6.36 -8.73
C ARG A 297 8.27 -5.53 -9.86
N THR A 298 7.17 -4.82 -9.61
CA THR A 298 6.61 -3.87 -10.58
C THR A 298 7.47 -2.61 -10.65
N THR A 299 7.39 -1.93 -11.79
CA THR A 299 8.20 -0.77 -12.15
C THR A 299 7.31 0.31 -12.77
N PRO A 300 7.82 1.53 -13.01
CA PRO A 300 7.09 2.55 -13.76
C PRO A 300 6.63 2.09 -15.16
N LYS A 301 7.27 1.07 -15.76
CA LYS A 301 6.82 0.50 -17.04
C LYS A 301 5.46 -0.18 -16.94
N ASP A 302 5.19 -0.86 -15.82
CA ASP A 302 3.91 -1.53 -15.58
C ASP A 302 2.78 -0.51 -15.43
N ILE A 303 3.05 0.61 -14.75
CA ILE A 303 2.10 1.71 -14.59
C ILE A 303 1.86 2.42 -15.93
N ALA A 304 2.90 2.62 -16.74
CA ALA A 304 2.76 3.15 -18.09
C ALA A 304 1.93 2.22 -18.99
N ALA A 305 2.09 0.90 -18.85
CA ALA A 305 1.29 -0.09 -19.58
C ALA A 305 -0.18 -0.09 -19.14
N LEU A 306 -0.46 0.05 -17.84
CA LEU A 306 -1.82 0.23 -17.32
C LEU A 306 -2.48 1.54 -17.78
N LYS A 307 -1.67 2.58 -18.05
CA LYS A 307 -2.15 3.89 -18.47
C LYS A 307 -2.50 3.97 -19.96
N ALA A 308 -1.85 3.16 -20.79
CA ALA A 308 -1.94 3.15 -22.26
C ALA A 308 -3.34 2.75 -22.76
#